data_AF-A7SIG1-F1
#
_entry.id   AF-A7SIG1-F1
#
_cell.length_a   1.000
_cell.length_b   1.000
_cell.length_c   1.000
_cell.angle_alpha   90.00
_cell.angle_beta   90.00
_cell.angle_gamma   90.00
#
_symmetry.space_group_name_H-M   'P 1'
#
loop_
_entity.id
_entity.type
_entity.pdbx_description
1 polymer ?
#
loop_
_entity_poly.entity_id
_entity_poly.type
_entity_poly.pdbx_seq_one_letter_code
_entity_poly.pdbx_strand_id
1 'polypeptide(L)'
;CGPLASPVNGSIQGSRTYFPNKVKVTCDEGFLLRGSDVRVCQPSGRWSGTRASCQAVDCGRLPIPLNGRTVGNLTVFPNNISFVCDTGFLLSGSPVRYCLASGLWSGVLTLCQAPMCDPPAMPPHAYITFPRGKVGRYLEGDMVYFSCYNGYFLVGIPVIKCNKSWSKVEFTCNLLDCGDPGTPRNSLKLNTNHTFNNYVFYHCLDGHAHRGYSYRRCTVTGSWSNRNPEC
;
A
#
# COMPACT_ATOMS: atom_id res chain seq x y z
N CYS A 1 53.22 40.07 2.50
CA CYS A 1 52.53 39.04 1.71
C CYS A 1 51.27 39.55 1.01
N GLY A 2 50.64 40.63 1.49
CA GLY A 2 49.48 41.23 0.83
C GLY A 2 48.15 40.55 1.21
N PRO A 3 47.01 41.19 0.91
CA PRO A 3 45.69 40.68 1.25
C PRO A 3 45.36 39.40 0.47
N LEU A 4 44.71 38.45 1.14
CA LEU A 4 44.12 37.28 0.50
C LEU A 4 42.64 37.55 0.23
N ALA A 5 42.15 37.16 -0.94
CA ALA A 5 40.72 37.18 -1.24
C ALA A 5 40.01 36.05 -0.50
N SER A 6 38.90 36.36 0.18
CA SER A 6 38.03 35.35 0.79
C SER A 6 37.51 34.38 -0.27
N PRO A 7 37.52 33.06 0.00
CA PRO A 7 36.90 32.10 -0.91
C PRO A 7 35.37 32.31 -0.93
N VAL A 8 34.74 32.00 -2.06
CA VAL A 8 33.27 31.94 -2.15
C VAL A 8 32.77 30.85 -1.20
N ASN A 9 31.72 31.14 -0.43
CA ASN A 9 31.19 30.26 0.63
C ASN A 9 32.23 29.93 1.73
N GLY A 10 33.02 30.93 2.10
CA GLY A 10 33.94 30.86 3.22
C GLY A 10 34.46 32.23 3.65
N SER A 11 35.25 32.22 4.73
CA SER A 11 35.74 33.41 5.41
C SER A 11 37.21 33.27 5.79
N ILE A 12 37.91 34.40 5.91
CA ILE A 12 39.30 34.47 6.38
C ILE A 12 39.31 35.12 7.76
N GLN A 13 39.87 34.42 8.73
CA GLN A 13 40.12 34.90 10.08
C GLN A 13 41.56 35.39 10.20
N GLY A 14 41.70 36.69 10.48
CA GLY A 14 42.98 37.39 10.63
C GLY A 14 43.19 38.49 9.59
N SER A 15 43.69 39.64 10.03
CA SER A 15 43.83 40.85 9.20
C SER A 15 45.28 41.22 8.86
N ARG A 16 46.27 40.67 9.58
CA ARG A 16 47.69 41.03 9.42
C ARG A 16 48.35 40.22 8.31
N THR A 17 48.97 40.92 7.35
CA THR A 17 49.51 40.33 6.11
C THR A 17 51.05 40.42 5.99
N TYR A 18 51.74 40.66 7.12
CA TYR A 18 53.21 40.76 7.25
C TYR A 18 53.79 39.62 8.11
N PHE A 19 55.07 39.27 7.88
CA PHE A 19 55.77 38.21 8.62
C PHE A 19 55.86 38.54 10.13
N PRO A 20 55.64 37.60 11.06
CA PRO A 20 55.34 36.16 10.90
C PRO A 20 53.84 35.82 11.05
N ASN A 21 52.93 36.76 10.79
CA ASN A 21 51.50 36.55 11.04
C ASN A 21 50.91 35.45 10.14
N LYS A 22 49.85 34.83 10.64
CA LYS A 22 49.08 33.80 9.95
C LYS A 22 47.63 34.20 9.83
N VAL A 23 46.97 33.72 8.79
CA VAL A 23 45.52 33.83 8.59
C VAL A 23 44.95 32.43 8.43
N LYS A 24 43.76 32.23 8.98
CA LYS A 24 43.04 30.96 8.91
C LYS A 24 41.86 31.10 7.95
N VAL A 25 41.70 30.15 7.05
CA VAL A 25 40.58 30.08 6.12
C VAL A 25 39.58 29.05 6.64
N THR A 26 38.30 29.42 6.68
CA THR A 26 37.19 28.56 7.11
C THR A 26 36.12 28.56 6.04
N CYS A 27 35.50 27.42 5.78
CA CYS A 27 34.37 27.31 4.85
C CYS A 27 33.04 27.36 5.59
N ASP A 28 32.00 27.83 4.91
CA ASP A 28 30.64 27.86 5.44
C ASP A 28 30.08 26.43 5.54
N GLU A 29 28.99 26.27 6.31
CA GLU A 29 28.35 24.96 6.48
C GLU A 29 27.92 24.36 5.13
N GLY A 30 28.18 23.07 4.92
CA GLY A 30 27.94 22.42 3.63
C GLY A 30 29.03 22.62 2.58
N PHE A 31 30.16 23.25 2.94
CA PHE A 31 31.32 23.39 2.06
C PHE A 31 32.59 22.81 2.68
N LEU A 32 33.34 22.05 1.89
CA LEU A 32 34.59 21.42 2.26
C LEU A 32 35.78 22.28 1.81
N LEU A 33 36.74 22.47 2.71
CA LEU A 33 37.97 23.20 2.42
C LEU A 33 38.91 22.35 1.56
N ARG A 34 39.31 22.89 0.41
CA ARG A 34 40.36 22.35 -0.46
C ARG A 34 41.53 23.34 -0.52
N GLY A 35 42.72 22.90 -0.11
CA GLY A 35 43.92 23.73 -0.02
C GLY A 35 44.41 23.86 1.43
N SER A 36 45.16 24.93 1.73
CA SER A 36 45.67 25.16 3.09
C SER A 36 44.69 25.96 3.95
N ASP A 37 44.27 25.39 5.08
CA ASP A 37 43.42 26.04 6.08
C ASP A 37 44.15 27.15 6.84
N VAL A 38 45.48 27.08 6.93
CA VAL A 38 46.32 28.12 7.51
C VAL A 38 47.36 28.60 6.51
N ARG A 39 47.43 29.92 6.32
CA ARG A 39 48.41 30.60 5.46
C ARG A 39 49.31 31.45 6.36
N VAL A 40 50.61 31.21 6.32
CA VAL A 40 51.61 31.96 7.10
C VAL A 40 52.39 32.86 6.16
N CYS A 41 52.53 34.15 6.51
CA CYS A 41 53.37 35.05 5.73
C CYS A 41 54.83 34.73 6.01
N GLN A 42 55.61 34.40 4.98
CA GLN A 42 57.02 34.00 5.10
C GLN A 42 57.97 35.18 4.91
N PRO A 43 59.26 35.07 5.33
CA PRO A 43 60.26 36.12 5.11
C PRO A 43 60.48 36.44 3.62
N SER A 44 60.19 35.48 2.74
CA SER A 44 60.22 35.65 1.27
C SER A 44 59.14 36.61 0.74
N GLY A 45 58.27 37.14 1.61
CA GLY A 45 57.15 37.98 1.22
C GLY A 45 55.97 37.21 0.61
N ARG A 46 56.01 35.87 0.57
CA ARG A 46 54.95 35.01 0.03
C ARG A 46 54.20 34.27 1.14
N TRP A 47 52.94 33.95 0.87
CA TRP A 47 52.12 33.12 1.75
C TRP A 47 52.47 31.64 1.59
N SER A 48 52.56 30.91 2.70
CA SER A 48 52.82 29.46 2.72
C SER A 48 51.63 28.64 2.19
N GLY A 49 51.88 27.44 1.68
CA GLY A 49 50.84 26.49 1.30
C GLY A 49 50.13 26.84 -0.02
N THR A 50 48.93 26.30 -0.23
CA THR A 50 48.14 26.47 -1.46
C THR A 50 46.92 27.35 -1.22
N ARG A 51 46.38 27.92 -2.31
CA ARG A 51 45.16 28.74 -2.25
C ARG A 51 43.98 27.86 -1.81
N ALA A 52 43.29 28.26 -0.74
CA ALA A 52 42.09 27.58 -0.27
C ALA A 52 40.88 27.92 -1.16
N SER A 53 40.01 26.93 -1.36
CA SER A 53 38.71 27.03 -2.01
C SER A 53 37.68 26.20 -1.24
N CYS A 54 36.44 26.66 -1.20
CA CYS A 54 35.35 25.97 -0.51
C CYS A 54 34.44 25.32 -1.56
N GLN A 55 34.40 23.99 -1.55
CA GLN A 55 33.61 23.20 -2.51
C GLN A 55 32.39 22.62 -1.82
N ALA A 56 31.21 22.72 -2.44
CA ALA A 56 29.99 22.17 -1.87
C ALA A 56 30.12 20.66 -1.63
N VAL A 57 29.56 20.17 -0.52
CA VAL A 57 29.44 18.73 -0.28
C VAL A 57 28.56 18.09 -1.35
N ASP A 58 28.93 16.88 -1.77
CA ASP A 58 28.18 16.09 -2.73
C ASP A 58 27.41 14.99 -2.01
N CYS A 59 26.07 15.02 -2.12
CA CYS A 59 25.20 14.01 -1.53
C CYS A 59 25.11 12.73 -2.38
N GLY A 60 25.73 12.71 -3.58
CA GLY A 60 25.73 11.59 -4.50
C GLY A 60 24.45 11.50 -5.33
N ARG A 61 24.44 10.57 -6.30
CA ARG A 61 23.28 10.38 -7.18
C ARG A 61 22.19 9.55 -6.49
N LEU A 62 20.95 9.97 -6.64
CA LEU A 62 19.78 9.20 -6.20
C LEU A 62 19.31 8.22 -7.28
N PRO A 63 18.77 7.06 -6.89
CA PRO A 63 18.17 6.12 -7.84
C PRO A 63 16.93 6.73 -8.49
N ILE A 64 16.75 6.48 -9.78
CA ILE A 64 15.54 6.88 -10.51
C ILE A 64 14.47 5.80 -10.24
N PRO A 65 13.26 6.18 -9.80
CA PRO A 65 12.19 5.22 -9.54
C PRO A 65 11.75 4.52 -10.84
N LEU A 66 11.46 3.23 -10.76
CA LEU A 66 10.83 2.49 -11.85
C LEU A 66 9.43 3.07 -12.12
N ASN A 67 9.07 3.29 -13.39
CA ASN A 67 7.82 3.97 -13.80
C ASN A 67 7.74 5.41 -13.27
N GLY A 68 8.87 6.11 -13.27
CA GLY A 68 8.95 7.51 -12.95
C GLY A 68 10.26 8.12 -13.42
N ARG A 69 10.43 9.40 -13.10
CA ARG A 69 11.57 10.21 -13.50
C ARG A 69 11.97 11.18 -12.39
N THR A 70 13.22 11.62 -12.45
CA THR A 70 13.74 12.70 -11.61
C THR A 70 13.76 14.02 -12.38
N VAL A 71 13.56 15.12 -11.68
CA VAL A 71 13.70 16.48 -12.19
C VAL A 71 14.76 17.19 -11.35
N GLY A 72 15.84 17.59 -12.01
CA GLY A 72 17.09 18.07 -11.39
C GLY A 72 18.22 17.04 -11.52
N ASN A 73 19.46 17.52 -11.66
CA ASN A 73 20.66 16.70 -11.83
C ASN A 73 21.82 17.06 -10.90
N LEU A 74 21.72 18.18 -10.17
CA LEU A 74 22.76 18.63 -9.26
C LEU A 74 22.66 17.89 -7.93
N THR A 75 23.77 17.29 -7.51
CA THR A 75 23.85 16.48 -6.28
C THR A 75 24.55 17.20 -5.12
N VAL A 76 25.00 18.44 -5.34
CA VAL A 76 25.75 19.22 -4.36
C VAL A 76 24.85 20.16 -3.56
N PHE A 77 25.22 20.47 -2.31
CA PHE A 77 24.49 21.44 -1.48
C PHE A 77 24.44 22.83 -2.14
N PRO A 78 23.32 23.59 -2.05
CA PRO A 78 22.02 23.29 -1.42
C PRO A 78 20.96 22.83 -2.43
N ASN A 79 21.35 22.10 -3.47
CA ASN A 79 20.43 21.70 -4.54
C ASN A 79 19.41 20.64 -4.06
N ASN A 80 18.35 20.47 -4.84
CA ASN A 80 17.33 19.46 -4.62
C ASN A 80 17.00 18.70 -5.91
N ILE A 81 16.48 17.49 -5.74
CA ILE A 81 15.97 16.65 -6.82
C ILE A 81 14.52 16.31 -6.49
N SER A 82 13.64 16.50 -7.46
CA SER A 82 12.22 16.13 -7.35
C SER A 82 11.92 14.89 -8.16
N PHE A 83 10.87 14.17 -7.76
CA PHE A 83 10.48 12.88 -8.34
C PHE A 83 9.06 12.99 -8.88
N VAL A 84 8.85 12.46 -10.08
CA VAL A 84 7.57 12.47 -10.76
C VAL A 84 7.29 11.06 -11.26
N CYS A 85 6.15 10.49 -10.88
CA CYS A 85 5.73 9.19 -11.40
C CYS A 85 5.09 9.33 -12.77
N ASP A 86 5.24 8.29 -13.58
CA ASP A 86 4.60 8.21 -14.89
C ASP A 86 3.08 8.13 -14.75
N THR A 87 2.36 8.43 -15.83
CA THR A 87 0.90 8.44 -15.83
C THR A 87 0.35 7.08 -15.39
N GLY A 88 -0.54 7.08 -14.40
CA GLY A 88 -1.12 5.85 -13.83
C GLY A 88 -0.35 5.27 -12.64
N PHE A 89 0.76 5.87 -12.21
CA PHE A 89 1.49 5.47 -11.01
C PHE A 89 1.38 6.53 -9.91
N LEU A 90 1.39 6.07 -8.65
CA LEU A 90 1.33 6.91 -7.45
C LEU A 90 2.70 6.97 -6.78
N LEU A 91 3.08 8.16 -6.33
CA LEU A 91 4.33 8.40 -5.62
C LEU A 91 4.19 7.97 -4.16
N SER A 92 5.08 7.10 -3.72
CA SER A 92 5.26 6.71 -2.32
C SER A 92 6.67 7.10 -1.87
N GLY A 93 6.78 7.71 -0.69
CA GLY A 93 8.03 8.26 -0.17
C GLY A 93 8.16 9.78 -0.32
N SER A 94 9.38 10.29 -0.46
CA SER A 94 9.62 11.74 -0.52
C SER A 94 9.53 12.27 -1.97
N PRO A 95 8.62 13.22 -2.28
CA PRO A 95 8.51 13.77 -3.64
C PRO A 95 9.68 14.68 -4.01
N VAL A 96 10.40 15.20 -3.02
CA VAL A 96 11.58 16.04 -3.18
C VAL A 96 12.63 15.63 -2.15
N ARG A 97 13.90 15.59 -2.58
CA ARG A 97 15.07 15.29 -1.75
C ARG A 97 16.01 16.49 -1.82
N TYR A 98 16.40 17.03 -0.67
CA TYR A 98 17.33 18.15 -0.55
C TYR A 98 18.71 17.62 -0.17
N CYS A 99 19.76 18.08 -0.83
CA CYS A 99 21.12 17.80 -0.40
C CYS A 99 21.40 18.68 0.82
N LEU A 100 21.70 18.06 1.96
CA LEU A 100 21.94 18.76 3.22
C LEU A 100 23.42 19.10 3.37
N ALA A 101 23.71 20.08 4.23
CA ALA A 101 25.07 20.48 4.58
C ALA A 101 25.93 19.32 5.16
N SER A 102 25.28 18.28 5.68
CA SER A 102 25.91 17.04 6.15
C SER A 102 26.44 16.13 5.04
N GLY A 103 26.15 16.43 3.77
CA GLY A 103 26.47 15.55 2.64
C GLY A 103 25.50 14.37 2.49
N LEU A 104 24.33 14.44 3.12
CA LEU A 104 23.26 13.44 3.01
C LEU A 104 22.02 14.03 2.35
N TRP A 105 21.32 13.22 1.59
CA TRP A 105 19.98 13.57 1.09
C TRP A 105 18.94 13.50 2.21
N SER A 106 18.05 14.49 2.28
CA SER A 106 16.88 14.47 3.16
C SER A 106 15.87 13.38 2.75
N GLY A 107 14.97 12.99 3.66
CA GLY A 107 13.80 12.18 3.35
C GLY A 107 14.06 10.68 3.12
N VAL A 108 13.08 9.98 2.55
CA VAL A 108 13.08 8.51 2.34
C VAL A 108 12.99 8.14 0.85
N LEU A 109 13.30 6.88 0.50
CA LEU A 109 13.30 6.39 -0.87
C LEU A 109 11.96 6.65 -1.56
N THR A 110 12.01 7.09 -2.81
CA THR A 110 10.82 7.37 -3.62
C THR A 110 10.56 6.21 -4.56
N LEU A 111 9.33 5.70 -4.54
CA LEU A 111 8.86 4.60 -5.39
C LEU A 111 7.61 5.04 -6.15
N CYS A 112 7.48 4.62 -7.39
CA CYS A 112 6.26 4.79 -8.18
C CYS A 112 5.54 3.45 -8.24
N GLN A 113 4.38 3.37 -7.59
CA GLN A 113 3.60 2.15 -7.46
C GLN A 113 2.31 2.28 -8.24
N ALA A 114 1.91 1.21 -8.93
CA ALA A 114 0.58 1.20 -9.53
C ALA A 114 -0.47 1.29 -8.40
N PRO A 115 -1.59 1.99 -8.61
CA PRO A 115 -2.73 1.94 -7.72
C PRO A 115 -3.20 0.49 -7.63
N MET A 116 -3.10 -0.06 -6.43
CA MET A 116 -3.36 -1.47 -6.17
C MET A 116 -4.37 -1.62 -5.04
N CYS A 117 -5.27 -2.59 -5.18
CA CYS A 117 -6.10 -3.07 -4.08
C CYS A 117 -5.45 -4.33 -3.48
N ASP A 118 -5.42 -4.41 -2.15
CA ASP A 118 -5.07 -5.65 -1.45
C ASP A 118 -6.13 -6.74 -1.74
N PRO A 119 -5.84 -8.03 -1.49
CA PRO A 119 -6.84 -9.08 -1.65
C PRO A 119 -8.16 -8.72 -0.93
N PRO A 120 -9.33 -8.86 -1.60
CA PRO A 120 -10.58 -8.43 -1.02
C PRO A 120 -10.96 -9.28 0.19
N ALA A 121 -11.56 -8.64 1.20
CA ALA A 121 -12.16 -9.36 2.30
C ALA A 121 -13.30 -10.25 1.78
N MET A 122 -13.40 -11.46 2.33
CA MET A 122 -14.35 -12.45 1.84
C MET A 122 -15.76 -12.19 2.41
N PRO A 123 -16.79 -11.92 1.58
CA PRO A 123 -18.15 -11.76 2.08
C PRO A 123 -18.67 -13.06 2.73
N PRO A 124 -19.55 -12.96 3.75
CA PRO A 124 -20.12 -14.14 4.41
C PRO A 124 -20.79 -15.08 3.43
N HIS A 125 -20.51 -16.37 3.59
CA HIS A 125 -21.08 -17.45 2.78
C HIS A 125 -20.86 -17.34 1.25
N ALA A 126 -19.89 -16.54 0.82
CA ALA A 126 -19.47 -16.43 -0.57
C ALA A 126 -18.13 -17.13 -0.83
N TYR A 127 -17.80 -17.32 -2.11
CA TYR A 127 -16.47 -17.70 -2.61
C TYR A 127 -16.15 -16.94 -3.91
N ILE A 128 -14.86 -16.73 -4.20
CA ILE A 128 -14.41 -16.06 -5.43
C ILE A 128 -14.56 -17.03 -6.60
N THR A 129 -15.30 -16.64 -7.62
CA THR A 129 -15.43 -17.40 -8.87
C THR A 129 -14.35 -17.03 -9.86
N PHE A 130 -13.92 -15.76 -9.90
CA PHE A 130 -12.87 -15.26 -10.78
C PHE A 130 -12.23 -13.97 -10.24
N PRO A 131 -10.90 -13.80 -10.32
CA PRO A 131 -9.90 -14.80 -10.69
C PRO A 131 -9.63 -15.79 -9.54
N ARG A 132 -9.59 -17.09 -9.84
CA ARG A 132 -9.29 -18.12 -8.82
C ARG A 132 -7.81 -18.15 -8.48
N GLY A 133 -7.46 -18.24 -7.19
CA GLY A 133 -6.08 -18.48 -6.75
C GLY A 133 -5.12 -17.31 -6.92
N LYS A 134 -5.62 -16.08 -7.16
CA LYS A 134 -4.77 -14.89 -7.21
C LYS A 134 -4.37 -14.49 -5.79
N VAL A 135 -3.11 -14.74 -5.44
CA VAL A 135 -2.52 -14.45 -4.11
C VAL A 135 -1.98 -13.01 -4.02
N GLY A 136 -1.75 -12.36 -5.17
CA GLY A 136 -1.20 -11.01 -5.26
C GLY A 136 -2.24 -9.89 -5.18
N ARG A 137 -1.73 -8.65 -5.22
CA ARG A 137 -2.56 -7.44 -5.30
C ARG A 137 -3.26 -7.31 -6.66
N TYR A 138 -4.32 -6.52 -6.68
CA TYR A 138 -5.16 -6.24 -7.83
C TYR A 138 -4.85 -4.86 -8.38
N LEU A 139 -4.76 -4.73 -9.70
CA LEU A 139 -4.53 -3.43 -10.35
C LEU A 139 -5.84 -2.66 -10.45
N GLU A 140 -5.74 -1.34 -10.56
CA GLU A 140 -6.89 -0.50 -10.90
C GLU A 140 -7.58 -1.01 -12.19
N GLY A 141 -8.89 -1.18 -12.12
CA GLY A 141 -9.70 -1.77 -13.18
C GLY A 141 -9.97 -3.27 -13.02
N ASP A 142 -9.19 -3.99 -12.24
CA ASP A 142 -9.43 -5.41 -11.97
C ASP A 142 -10.80 -5.63 -11.31
N MET A 143 -11.46 -6.71 -11.71
CA MET A 143 -12.75 -7.13 -11.18
C MET A 143 -12.64 -8.49 -10.50
N VAL A 144 -13.34 -8.64 -9.37
CA VAL A 144 -13.46 -9.91 -8.64
C VAL A 144 -14.93 -10.30 -8.59
N TYR A 145 -15.21 -11.50 -9.07
CA TYR A 145 -16.54 -12.08 -9.14
C TYR A 145 -16.73 -13.08 -8.02
N PHE A 146 -17.94 -13.11 -7.48
CA PHE A 146 -18.32 -13.96 -6.35
C PHE A 146 -19.49 -14.87 -6.73
N SER A 147 -19.64 -15.92 -5.93
CA SER A 147 -20.86 -16.73 -5.87
C SER A 147 -21.07 -17.22 -4.44
N CYS A 148 -22.27 -17.68 -4.13
CA CYS A 148 -22.64 -18.15 -2.80
C CYS A 148 -22.36 -19.66 -2.65
N TYR A 149 -21.96 -20.08 -1.46
CA TYR A 149 -21.85 -21.52 -1.17
C TYR A 149 -23.21 -22.23 -1.28
N ASN A 150 -23.16 -23.55 -1.46
CA ASN A 150 -24.35 -24.38 -1.50
C ASN A 150 -25.23 -24.15 -0.27
N GLY A 151 -26.54 -23.97 -0.50
CA GLY A 151 -27.50 -23.63 0.55
C GLY A 151 -27.77 -22.14 0.72
N TYR A 152 -27.10 -21.29 -0.04
CA TYR A 152 -27.33 -19.84 -0.04
C TYR A 152 -27.73 -19.38 -1.45
N PHE A 153 -28.69 -18.47 -1.53
CA PHE A 153 -29.07 -17.81 -2.78
C PHE A 153 -28.52 -16.39 -2.82
N LEU A 154 -28.18 -15.93 -4.03
CA LEU A 154 -27.52 -14.66 -4.28
C LEU A 154 -28.54 -13.56 -4.48
N VAL A 155 -28.40 -12.45 -3.76
CA VAL A 155 -29.22 -11.24 -3.94
C VAL A 155 -28.29 -10.06 -4.21
N GLY A 156 -28.46 -9.38 -5.34
CA GLY A 156 -27.67 -8.21 -5.73
C GLY A 156 -26.59 -8.50 -6.78
N ILE A 157 -25.53 -7.69 -6.81
CA ILE A 157 -24.50 -7.69 -7.86
C ILE A 157 -23.20 -8.29 -7.30
N PRO A 158 -22.80 -9.52 -7.68
CA PRO A 158 -21.70 -10.24 -7.05
C PRO A 158 -20.35 -9.95 -7.71
N VAL A 159 -20.05 -8.67 -7.92
CA VAL A 159 -18.77 -8.21 -8.44
C VAL A 159 -18.31 -6.96 -7.71
N ILE A 160 -17.01 -6.88 -7.47
CA ILE A 160 -16.35 -5.66 -7.00
C ILE A 160 -15.25 -5.26 -7.99
N LYS A 161 -15.01 -3.96 -8.11
CA LYS A 161 -13.99 -3.38 -8.98
C LYS A 161 -12.95 -2.64 -8.14
N CYS A 162 -11.67 -2.83 -8.48
CA CYS A 162 -10.59 -2.07 -7.88
C CYS A 162 -10.49 -0.68 -8.52
N ASN A 163 -10.63 0.38 -7.71
CA ASN A 163 -10.39 1.76 -8.09
C ASN A 163 -9.61 2.47 -6.97
N LYS A 164 -8.32 2.10 -6.80
CA LYS A 164 -7.46 2.40 -5.64
C LYS A 164 -7.91 1.74 -4.32
N SER A 165 -9.21 1.54 -4.15
CA SER A 165 -9.84 0.68 -3.16
C SER A 165 -10.95 -0.15 -3.81
N TRP A 166 -11.39 -1.21 -3.12
CA TRP A 166 -12.52 -2.01 -3.60
C TRP A 166 -13.82 -1.21 -3.59
N SER A 167 -14.60 -1.34 -4.65
CA SER A 167 -15.99 -0.87 -4.65
C SER A 167 -16.79 -1.52 -3.52
N LYS A 168 -17.87 -0.85 -3.10
CA LYS A 168 -18.77 -1.38 -2.07
C LYS A 168 -19.33 -2.74 -2.52
N VAL A 169 -19.46 -3.65 -1.55
CA VAL A 169 -20.13 -4.94 -1.76
C VAL A 169 -21.65 -4.69 -1.79
N GLU A 170 -22.27 -4.96 -2.95
CA GLU A 170 -23.71 -4.75 -3.20
C GLU A 170 -24.46 -6.06 -3.41
N PHE A 171 -24.01 -7.13 -2.75
CA PHE A 171 -24.71 -8.41 -2.75
C PHE A 171 -24.68 -9.07 -1.37
N THR A 172 -25.64 -9.96 -1.13
CA THR A 172 -25.67 -10.84 0.03
C THR A 172 -25.93 -12.29 -0.39
N CYS A 173 -25.40 -13.22 0.40
CA CYS A 173 -25.71 -14.63 0.30
C CYS A 173 -26.67 -14.98 1.42
N ASN A 174 -27.94 -15.20 1.07
CA ASN A 174 -29.00 -15.45 2.03
C ASN A 174 -29.24 -16.96 2.15
N LEU A 175 -29.39 -17.46 3.38
CA LEU A 175 -29.66 -18.87 3.61
C LEU A 175 -30.99 -19.25 2.96
N LEU A 176 -30.98 -20.34 2.20
CA LEU A 176 -32.15 -20.80 1.47
C LEU A 176 -33.18 -21.40 2.44
N ASP A 177 -34.44 -21.03 2.24
CA ASP A 177 -35.59 -21.50 3.01
C ASP A 177 -36.53 -22.27 2.08
N CYS A 178 -36.84 -23.51 2.42
CA CYS A 178 -37.75 -24.36 1.65
C CYS A 178 -39.24 -24.04 1.90
N GLY A 179 -39.53 -23.11 2.81
CA GLY A 179 -40.88 -22.77 3.25
C GLY A 179 -41.49 -23.88 4.11
N ASP A 180 -42.60 -23.55 4.79
CA ASP A 180 -43.30 -24.53 5.63
C ASP A 180 -43.89 -25.65 4.76
N PRO A 181 -43.48 -26.92 4.97
CA PRO A 181 -44.01 -28.07 4.22
C PRO A 181 -45.46 -28.42 4.55
N GLY A 182 -46.07 -27.74 5.53
CA GLY A 182 -47.38 -28.01 6.09
C GLY A 182 -47.38 -29.20 7.05
N THR A 183 -48.49 -29.37 7.76
CA THR A 183 -48.71 -30.51 8.65
C THR A 183 -49.79 -31.42 8.04
N PRO A 184 -49.46 -32.67 7.65
CA PRO A 184 -50.45 -33.64 7.17
C PRO A 184 -51.54 -33.92 8.20
N ARG A 185 -52.72 -34.34 7.73
CA ARG A 185 -53.84 -34.70 8.60
C ARG A 185 -53.45 -35.85 9.54
N ASN A 186 -53.96 -35.83 10.76
CA ASN A 186 -53.70 -36.85 11.79
C ASN A 186 -52.20 -37.08 12.07
N SER A 187 -51.38 -36.03 11.92
CA SER A 187 -49.95 -36.08 12.17
C SER A 187 -49.46 -34.87 12.97
N LEU A 188 -48.30 -35.01 13.61
CA LEU A 188 -47.55 -33.97 14.30
C LEU A 188 -46.26 -33.68 13.52
N LYS A 189 -46.02 -32.41 13.21
CA LYS A 189 -44.74 -31.93 12.64
C LYS A 189 -43.81 -31.49 13.78
N LEU A 190 -42.61 -32.05 13.82
CA LEU A 190 -41.53 -31.67 14.73
C LEU A 190 -40.48 -30.85 13.97
N ASN A 191 -39.93 -29.84 14.65
CA ASN A 191 -39.03 -28.81 14.13
C ASN A 191 -39.73 -27.80 13.19
N THR A 192 -39.45 -26.51 13.40
CA THR A 192 -39.99 -25.37 12.63
C THR A 192 -38.92 -24.65 11.82
N ASN A 193 -37.67 -25.13 11.85
CA ASN A 193 -36.60 -24.60 11.01
C ASN A 193 -36.66 -25.21 9.61
N HIS A 194 -37.00 -24.38 8.62
CA HIS A 194 -37.17 -24.78 7.22
C HIS A 194 -35.96 -24.42 6.33
N THR A 195 -34.87 -23.93 6.95
CA THR A 195 -33.68 -23.50 6.22
C THR A 195 -32.83 -24.67 5.71
N PHE A 196 -31.95 -24.41 4.75
CA PHE A 196 -31.11 -25.39 4.08
C PHE A 196 -30.45 -26.40 5.06
N ASN A 197 -30.50 -27.68 4.69
CA ASN A 197 -29.97 -28.81 5.45
C ASN A 197 -30.63 -29.08 6.82
N ASN A 198 -31.71 -28.37 7.16
CA ASN A 198 -32.57 -28.75 8.28
C ASN A 198 -33.59 -29.82 7.88
N TYR A 199 -34.11 -30.49 8.91
CA TYR A 199 -35.06 -31.59 8.82
C TYR A 199 -36.33 -31.24 9.57
N VAL A 200 -37.48 -31.53 8.97
CA VAL A 200 -38.75 -31.66 9.69
C VAL A 200 -39.08 -33.13 9.82
N PHE A 201 -39.63 -33.53 10.97
CA PHE A 201 -40.04 -34.91 11.23
C PHE A 201 -41.55 -34.97 11.42
N TYR A 202 -42.15 -36.10 11.05
CA TYR A 202 -43.58 -36.34 11.17
C TYR A 202 -43.85 -37.57 12.01
N HIS A 203 -44.87 -37.47 12.85
CA HIS A 203 -45.36 -38.57 13.67
C HIS A 203 -46.89 -38.70 13.48
N CYS A 204 -47.38 -39.90 13.17
CA CYS A 204 -48.83 -40.13 13.08
C CYS A 204 -49.44 -40.20 14.48
N LEU A 205 -50.66 -39.69 14.64
CA LEU A 205 -51.42 -39.80 15.88
C LEU A 205 -51.91 -41.23 16.11
N ASP A 206 -52.26 -41.56 17.35
CA ASP A 206 -52.74 -42.88 17.74
C ASP A 206 -53.93 -43.34 16.87
N GLY A 207 -53.87 -44.59 16.42
CA GLY A 207 -54.85 -45.18 15.50
C GLY A 207 -54.58 -44.95 14.01
N HIS A 208 -53.53 -44.22 13.65
CA HIS A 208 -53.13 -43.97 12.25
C HIS A 208 -51.83 -44.67 11.88
N ALA A 209 -51.82 -45.31 10.70
CA ALA A 209 -50.65 -46.01 10.17
C ALA A 209 -49.80 -45.08 9.29
N HIS A 210 -48.49 -45.08 9.50
CA HIS A 210 -47.56 -44.20 8.78
C HIS A 210 -47.22 -44.74 7.37
N ARG A 211 -47.42 -43.93 6.34
CA ARG A 211 -47.04 -44.24 4.95
C ARG A 211 -46.13 -43.16 4.36
N GLY A 212 -44.97 -43.57 3.83
CA GLY A 212 -43.98 -42.68 3.23
C GLY A 212 -42.77 -42.42 4.13
N TYR A 213 -42.13 -41.26 3.99
CA TYR A 213 -40.95 -40.87 4.78
C TYR A 213 -41.36 -40.09 6.03
N SER A 214 -40.83 -40.49 7.18
CA SER A 214 -41.07 -39.81 8.48
C SER A 214 -40.32 -38.49 8.63
N TYR A 215 -39.54 -38.09 7.62
CA TYR A 215 -38.81 -36.84 7.62
C TYR A 215 -38.72 -36.23 6.21
N ARG A 216 -38.54 -34.92 6.16
CA ARG A 216 -38.21 -34.19 4.93
C ARG A 216 -37.01 -33.30 5.22
N ARG A 217 -36.06 -33.23 4.28
CA ARG A 217 -34.87 -32.38 4.36
C ARG A 217 -34.97 -31.21 3.39
N CYS A 218 -34.63 -30.01 3.81
CA CYS A 218 -34.52 -28.87 2.91
C CYS A 218 -33.25 -29.01 2.04
N THR A 219 -33.44 -29.11 0.72
CA THR A 219 -32.36 -29.42 -0.23
C THR A 219 -31.73 -28.16 -0.83
N VAL A 220 -30.63 -28.33 -1.57
CA VAL A 220 -29.91 -27.23 -2.24
C VAL A 220 -30.75 -26.47 -3.27
N THR A 221 -31.87 -27.04 -3.72
CA THR A 221 -32.73 -26.46 -4.76
C THR A 221 -33.84 -25.58 -4.22
N GLY A 222 -33.98 -25.41 -2.91
CA GLY A 222 -35.14 -24.71 -2.34
C GLY A 222 -36.36 -25.59 -2.16
N SER A 223 -36.22 -26.90 -2.34
CA SER A 223 -37.32 -27.86 -2.25
C SER A 223 -37.08 -28.90 -1.16
N TRP A 224 -38.16 -29.42 -0.60
CA TRP A 224 -38.12 -30.55 0.33
C TRP A 224 -37.80 -31.86 -0.40
N SER A 225 -36.96 -32.71 0.21
CA SER A 225 -36.44 -33.94 -0.41
C SER A 225 -37.49 -34.95 -0.88
N ASN A 226 -38.61 -35.05 -0.16
CA ASN A 226 -39.69 -36.02 -0.38
C ASN A 226 -41.05 -35.33 -0.35
N ARG A 227 -42.14 -36.03 -0.69
CA ARG A 227 -43.52 -35.57 -0.46
C ARG A 227 -43.89 -35.72 1.02
N ASN A 228 -45.02 -35.12 1.43
CA ASN A 228 -45.57 -35.31 2.77
C ASN A 228 -45.96 -36.78 3.02
N PRO A 229 -45.73 -37.31 4.24
CA PRO A 229 -46.24 -38.62 4.62
C PRO A 229 -47.76 -38.60 4.80
N GLU A 230 -48.37 -39.79 4.73
CA GLU A 230 -49.79 -40.02 4.97
C GLU A 230 -49.99 -40.76 6.30
N CYS A 231 -51.02 -40.31 7.04
CA CYS A 231 -51.62 -40.85 8.25
C CYS A 231 -53.16 -40.77 8.04
#